data_AF-A0A6L9MER9-F1
#
_entry.id   AF-A0A6L9MER9-F1
#
_cell.length_a   1.000
_cell.length_b   1.000
_cell.length_c   1.000
_cell.angle_alpha   90.00
_cell.angle_beta   90.00
_cell.angle_gamma   90.00
#
_symmetry.space_group_name_H-M   'P 1'
#
loop_
_entity.id
_entity.type
_entity.pdbx_description
1 polymer ?
#
loop_
_entity_poly.entity_id
_entity_poly.type
_entity_poly.pdbx_seq_one_letter_code
_entity_poly.pdbx_strand_id
1 'polypeptide(L)' 'MIALTLIVCLNAAPANCQSENVAFDGSIMQCAMFGQAAAIQHLQGRPKWHLKRYRCDTRRLTDA' A
#
# COMPACT_ATOMS: atom_id res chain seq x y z
N MET A 1 8.73 -3.17 11.49
CA MET A 1 7.58 -3.00 10.57
C MET A 1 6.58 -1.93 11.03
N ILE A 2 6.22 -1.04 10.09
CA ILE A 2 5.14 -0.05 10.21
C ILE A 2 4.00 -0.41 9.23
N ALA A 3 2.83 0.20 9.39
CA ALA A 3 1.73 0.03 8.46
C ALA A 3 1.88 0.93 7.22
N LEU A 4 1.86 0.32 6.04
CA LEU A 4 1.73 0.97 4.74
C LEU A 4 0.32 0.71 4.21
N THR A 5 -0.55 1.71 4.28
CA THR A 5 -1.89 1.62 3.74
C THR A 5 -1.88 1.97 2.26
N LEU A 6 -2.36 1.05 1.43
CA LEU A 6 -2.52 1.18 -0.01
C LEU A 6 -3.99 1.38 -0.34
N ILE A 7 -4.30 2.41 -1.10
CA ILE A 7 -5.60 2.58 -1.72
C ILE A 7 -5.46 2.09 -3.15
N VAL A 8 -6.04 0.93 -3.43
CA VAL A 8 -6.02 0.28 -4.73
C VAL A 8 -7.41 0.29 -5.33
N CYS A 9 -7.54 0.53 -6.62
CA CYS A 9 -8.84 0.53 -7.29
C CYS A 9 -8.85 -0.42 -8.46
N LEU A 10 -10.03 -0.96 -8.77
CA LEU A 10 -10.18 -1.89 -9.87
C LEU A 10 -10.14 -1.13 -11.21
N ASN A 11 -9.36 -1.61 -12.18
CA ASN A 11 -9.26 -0.99 -13.51
C ASN A 11 -10.60 -0.98 -14.25
N ALA A 12 -11.39 -2.05 -14.12
CA ALA A 12 -12.71 -2.15 -14.75
C ALA A 12 -13.79 -1.32 -14.02
N ALA A 13 -13.53 -0.89 -12.79
CA ALA A 13 -14.48 -0.14 -11.96
C ALA A 13 -13.72 0.84 -11.04
N PRO A 14 -13.31 2.02 -11.53
CA PRO A 14 -12.46 2.95 -10.77
C PRO A 14 -13.16 3.56 -9.55
N ALA A 15 -14.48 3.39 -9.42
CA ALA A 15 -15.23 3.72 -8.21
C ALA A 15 -15.03 2.70 -7.07
N ASN A 16 -14.64 1.46 -7.38
CA ASN A 16 -14.40 0.40 -6.42
C ASN A 16 -12.94 0.42 -5.97
N CYS A 17 -12.68 1.18 -4.91
CA CYS A 17 -11.38 1.25 -4.26
C CYS A 17 -11.40 0.51 -2.93
N GLN A 18 -10.34 -0.25 -2.67
CA GLN A 18 -10.12 -0.95 -1.42
C GLN A 18 -8.87 -0.40 -0.73
N SER A 19 -8.91 -0.39 0.60
CA SER A 19 -7.77 -0.05 1.44
C SER A 19 -7.13 -1.35 1.92
N GLU A 20 -5.88 -1.59 1.52
CA GLU A 20 -5.09 -2.73 1.96
C GLU A 20 -3.98 -2.25 2.88
N ASN A 21 -3.79 -2.88 4.03
CA ASN A 21 -2.67 -2.58 4.90
C ASN A 21 -1.56 -3.60 4.65
N VAL A 22 -0.36 -3.11 4.35
CA VAL A 22 0.82 -3.93 4.08
C VAL A 22 1.86 -3.62 5.13
N ALA A 23 2.54 -4.66 5.62
CA ALA A 23 3.67 -4.46 6.53
C ALA A 23 4.86 -3.91 5.73
N PHE A 24 5.33 -2.72 6.10
CA PHE A 24 6.55 -2.16 5.55
C PHE A 24 7.67 -2.31 6.57
N ASP A 25 8.74 -3.00 6.20
CA ASP A 25 9.86 -3.19 7.10
C ASP A 25 10.90 -2.06 6.94
N GLY A 26 10.78 -1.07 7.83
CA GLY A 26 11.64 0.10 7.86
C GLY A 26 11.06 1.23 8.71
N SER A 27 11.73 2.37 8.69
CA SER A 27 11.28 3.60 9.36
C SER A 27 10.25 4.36 8.52
N ILE A 28 9.54 5.31 9.16
CA ILE A 28 8.58 6.19 8.47
C ILE A 28 9.24 6.96 7.31
N MET A 29 10.51 7.33 7.47
CA MET A 29 11.28 8.07 6.46
C MET A 29 11.66 7.17 5.28
N GLN A 30 12.01 5.91 5.54
CA GLN A 30 12.23 4.92 4.49
C GLN A 30 10.93 4.63 3.73
N CYS A 31 9.79 4.55 4.42
CA CYS A 31 8.49 4.39 3.76
C CYS A 31 8.10 5.61 2.92
N ALA A 32 8.42 6.83 3.35
CA ALA A 32 8.17 8.01 2.53
C ALA A 32 8.99 8.01 1.22
N MET A 33 10.20 7.44 1.23
CA MET A 33 11.06 7.34 0.05
C MET A 33 10.73 6.12 -0.83
N PHE A 34 10.47 4.96 -0.22
CA PHE A 34 10.37 3.67 -0.90
C PHE A 34 8.97 3.04 -0.84
N GLY A 35 8.01 3.66 -0.15
CA GLY A 35 6.66 3.13 0.04
C GLY A 35 5.89 3.00 -1.27
N GLN A 36 6.12 3.89 -2.24
CA GLN A 36 5.56 3.73 -3.59
C GLN A 36 6.11 2.51 -4.31
N ALA A 37 7.42 2.25 -4.21
CA ALA A 37 8.04 1.08 -4.83
C ALA A 37 7.51 -0.21 -4.18
N ALA A 38 7.41 -0.24 -2.85
CA ALA A 38 6.81 -1.36 -2.12
C ALA A 38 5.33 -1.58 -2.49
N ALA A 39 4.56 -0.50 -2.67
CA ALA A 39 3.18 -0.56 -3.13
C ALA A 39 3.05 -1.18 -4.54
N ILE A 40 3.94 -0.79 -5.46
CA ILE A 40 3.98 -1.35 -6.82
C ILE A 40 4.39 -2.82 -6.78
N GLN A 41 5.37 -3.19 -5.95
CA GLN A 41 5.77 -4.58 -5.75
C GLN A 41 4.61 -5.43 -5.21
N HIS A 42 3.84 -4.92 -4.25
CA HIS A 42 2.65 -5.60 -3.73
C HIS A 42 1.56 -5.81 -4.80
N LEU A 43 1.49 -4.91 -5.79
CA LEU A 43 0.58 -5.03 -6.94
C LEU A 43 1.15 -5.85 -8.09
N GLN A 44 2.41 -6.29 -8.04
CA GLN A 44 2.95 -7.20 -9.05
C GLN A 44 2.15 -8.51 -9.03
N GLY A 45 1.62 -8.91 -10.18
CA GLY A 45 0.70 -10.06 -10.29
C GLY A 45 -0.79 -9.72 -10.13
N ARG A 46 -1.15 -8.46 -9.87
CA ARG A 46 -2.54 -7.98 -9.77
C ARG A 46 -2.90 -6.98 -10.89
N PRO A 47 -2.87 -7.36 -12.18
CA PRO A 47 -3.05 -6.42 -13.31
C PRO A 47 -4.46 -5.79 -13.37
N LYS A 48 -5.43 -6.32 -12.63
CA LYS A 48 -6.78 -5.74 -12.53
C LYS A 48 -6.85 -4.56 -11.55
N TRP A 49 -5.82 -4.37 -10.73
CA TRP A 49 -5.79 -3.37 -9.67
C TRP A 49 -4.70 -2.36 -9.97
N HIS A 50 -4.99 -1.07 -9.75
CA HIS A 50 -4.00 0.00 -9.82
C HIS A 50 -3.87 0.70 -8.47
N LEU A 51 -2.67 1.19 -8.18
CA LEU A 51 -2.44 2.02 -7.01
C LEU A 51 -3.01 3.42 -7.27
N LYS A 52 -3.93 3.87 -6.42
CA LYS A 52 -4.43 5.25 -6.44
C LYS A 52 -3.68 6.15 -5.47
N ARG A 53 -3.36 5.63 -4.28
CA ARG A 53 -2.60 6.36 -3.25
C ARG A 53 -1.97 5.37 -2.28
N TYR A 54 -0.86 5.76 -1.67
CA TYR A 54 -0.30 5.07 -0.52
C TYR A 54 -0.13 6.06 0.65
N ARG A 55 -0.15 5.54 1.87
CA ARG A 55 0.12 6.30 3.09
C ARG A 55 0.97 5.46 4.02
N CYS A 56 2.06 6.04 4.48
CA CYS A 56 2.85 5.49 5.57
C CYS A 56 2.24 5.95 6.89
N ASP A 57 1.89 5.02 7.75
CA ASP A 57 1.42 5.31 9.10
C ASP A 57 2.50 4.94 10.11
N THR A 58 2.58 5.72 11.19
CA THR A 58 3.42 5.39 12.35
C THR A 58 2.80 4.27 13.21
N ARG A 59 1.53 3.94 12.97
CA ARG A 59 0.93 2.72 13.50
C ARG A 59 1.80 1.53 13.12
N ARG A 60 2.17 0.75 14.13
CA ARG A 60 2.64 -0.60 13.89
C ARG A 60 1.47 -1.39 13.31
N LEU A 61 1.75 -2.13 12.24
CA LEU A 61 0.86 -3.20 11.83
C LEU A 61 1.00 -4.30 12.89
N THR A 62 0.33 -4.11 14.02
CA THR A 62 0.12 -5.18 14.99
C THR A 62 -1.07 -5.96 14.42
N ASP A 63 -0.81 -7.10 13.78
CA ASP A 63 -1.82 -8.16 13.56
C ASP A 63 -2.66 -8.31 14.85
N ALA A 64 -3.98 -8.13 14.84
CA ALA A 64 -5.00 -8.99 14.23
C ALA A 64 -4.99 -10.41 14.83
#